data_AF-A0A9N8HWB6-F1
#
_entry.id   AF-A0A9N8HWB6-F1
#
_cell.length_a   1.000
_cell.length_b   1.000
_cell.length_c   1.000
_cell.angle_alpha   90.00
_cell.angle_beta   90.00
_cell.angle_gamma   90.00
#
_symmetry.space_group_name_H-M   'P 1'
#
loop_
_entity.id
_entity.type
_entity.pdbx_description
1 polymer ?
#
loop_
_entity_poly.entity_id
_entity_poly.type
_entity_poly.pdbx_seq_one_letter_code
_entity_poly.pdbx_strand_id
1 'polypeptide(L)'
;MRRRRDEKPAARMVSILFFASAFLLLPLPCQGKKSDAEYLYRVMPREESSPIIDYAPPLNNETKNNMGGSALYHPNFLYSTFGPAAVARVVEFYAPWCPHCQHFAPKYVKFARRMNEIVKPYGIQIDFYAVSCTVNKKVCKQQDVRGYPTVKVFAAGSSNATVTKYFDLHPFQVLRDIGINIDPVDAAEEEHPAAESAEERNLKSKGQNAKKFVLNLPSIKKRSKADLYADAYRSFHFAMKTGVFMANGPLPNKTVPILYNWLELLQSTLPPTWNIHPLIKKMLQEFDHIIKGEDQLLEVIDQFPPISKEWSPSCTKGVEAMGYTCGLWELFHIMTVGVVEYNEKVVNDDGYSFFRTEQVANDLRNYIEHFFGCDVCRMNFLHAFDNCALDRCNRLSDQVGDLAAWKQLPIWLFETHNAVNVRLMKEQAERDKRPTTHLDEMNVQWPSRIDCPKCWNPDGSWDEGIMYLFMFDQYWPDDGKTSQVTRRALFQSTINAEPDDLESEGSFMGTALKFIPVLIVLGTIAYFYKKRSDLWKTGRHKKRDY
;
A
#
# COMPACT_ATOMS: atom_id res chain seq x y z
N MET A 1 50.49 -24.42 -49.34
CA MET A 1 50.14 -24.38 -50.79
C MET A 1 49.10 -23.29 -50.97
N ARG A 2 49.47 -22.14 -51.59
CA ARG A 2 48.99 -21.65 -52.91
C ARG A 2 47.45 -21.64 -53.03
N ARG A 3 46.73 -20.58 -53.43
CA ARG A 3 47.00 -19.33 -54.18
C ARG A 3 45.67 -18.50 -54.11
N ARG A 4 45.71 -17.16 -53.91
CA ARG A 4 45.51 -16.07 -54.91
C ARG A 4 44.12 -16.08 -55.60
N ARG A 5 43.38 -14.99 -55.86
CA ARG A 5 43.69 -13.54 -55.96
C ARG A 5 42.43 -12.75 -56.39
N ASP A 6 42.41 -11.47 -56.01
CA ASP A 6 41.92 -10.28 -56.76
C ASP A 6 40.39 -10.07 -56.94
N GLU A 7 39.79 -8.86 -56.95
CA GLU A 7 40.20 -7.51 -57.38
C GLU A 7 39.49 -6.38 -56.59
N LYS A 8 40.09 -5.17 -56.53
CA LYS A 8 39.47 -3.84 -56.27
C LYS A 8 39.51 -3.04 -57.59
N PRO A 9 38.69 -1.97 -57.78
CA PRO A 9 39.12 -0.58 -57.50
C PRO A 9 37.99 0.33 -56.94
N ALA A 10 38.24 1.25 -55.98
CA ALA A 10 38.53 2.70 -56.10
C ALA A 10 37.42 3.52 -56.80
N ALA A 11 37.00 4.73 -56.42
CA ALA A 11 37.17 5.68 -55.32
C ALA A 11 36.27 6.90 -55.65
N ARG A 12 35.73 7.65 -54.67
CA ARG A 12 35.70 9.14 -54.69
C ARG A 12 35.10 9.73 -53.41
N MET A 13 35.89 10.61 -52.80
CA MET A 13 35.57 11.51 -51.69
C MET A 13 34.50 12.53 -52.09
N VAL A 14 33.60 12.85 -51.16
CA VAL A 14 33.19 14.24 -50.87
C VAL A 14 33.03 14.38 -49.36
N SER A 15 33.84 15.24 -48.77
CA SER A 15 33.75 15.68 -47.37
C SER A 15 32.63 16.72 -47.23
N ILE A 16 31.69 16.53 -46.30
CA ILE A 16 30.95 17.62 -45.67
C ILE A 16 30.85 17.33 -44.17
N LEU A 17 31.48 18.22 -43.40
CA LEU A 17 31.42 18.32 -41.95
C LEU A 17 30.02 18.76 -41.51
N PHE A 18 29.39 18.03 -40.58
CA PHE A 18 28.48 18.64 -39.61
C PHE A 18 28.61 17.93 -38.26
N PHE A 19 29.00 18.71 -37.26
CA PHE A 19 28.95 18.39 -35.84
C PHE A 19 27.52 18.05 -35.42
N ALA A 20 27.32 16.89 -34.79
CA ALA A 20 26.27 16.70 -33.79
C ALA A 20 26.66 15.52 -32.89
N SER A 21 27.18 15.86 -31.72
CA SER A 21 27.35 15.01 -30.56
C SER A 21 26.01 14.41 -30.11
N ALA A 22 25.68 13.24 -30.64
CA ALA A 22 24.66 12.37 -30.06
C ALA A 22 25.32 11.52 -28.95
N PHE A 23 25.51 12.13 -27.77
CA PHE A 23 25.64 11.34 -26.54
C PHE A 23 24.30 10.64 -26.33
N LEU A 24 24.29 9.33 -26.59
CA LEU A 24 23.29 8.40 -26.10
C LEU A 24 23.24 8.50 -24.57
N LEU A 25 22.39 9.38 -24.04
CA LEU A 25 21.88 9.27 -22.68
C LEU A 25 20.76 8.22 -22.71
N LEU A 26 21.17 6.95 -22.80
CA LEU A 26 20.39 5.88 -22.23
C LEU A 26 20.25 6.21 -20.73
N PRO A 27 19.04 6.17 -20.14
CA PRO A 27 18.94 6.20 -18.69
C PRO A 27 19.66 4.95 -18.19
N LEU A 28 20.82 5.14 -17.56
CA LEU A 28 21.46 4.08 -16.81
C LEU A 28 20.42 3.61 -15.78
N PRO A 29 20.04 2.33 -15.77
CA PRO A 29 19.25 1.81 -14.67
C PRO A 29 20.11 2.00 -13.43
N CYS A 30 19.64 2.80 -12.47
CA CYS A 30 20.17 2.78 -11.12
C CYS A 30 19.98 1.36 -10.58
N GLN A 31 20.97 0.51 -10.80
CA GLN A 31 21.13 -0.76 -10.10
C GLN A 31 21.50 -0.43 -8.65
N GLY A 32 20.54 0.02 -7.86
CA GLY A 32 20.59 -0.25 -6.43
C GLY A 32 20.64 -1.77 -6.27
N LYS A 33 21.66 -2.28 -5.58
CA LYS A 33 21.75 -3.72 -5.32
C LYS A 33 20.49 -4.11 -4.55
N LYS A 34 19.85 -5.23 -4.92
CA LYS A 34 18.64 -5.76 -4.25
C LYS A 34 18.75 -5.82 -2.70
N SER A 35 19.96 -5.85 -2.15
CA SER A 35 20.22 -5.80 -0.71
C SER A 35 19.86 -4.48 -0.04
N ASP A 36 19.83 -3.36 -0.76
CA ASP A 36 19.73 -2.03 -0.14
C ASP A 36 18.27 -1.60 0.10
N ALA A 37 17.31 -2.19 -0.63
CA ALA A 37 15.88 -1.90 -0.47
C ALA A 37 15.29 -2.38 0.87
N GLU A 38 16.00 -3.27 1.58
CA GLU A 38 15.61 -3.76 2.90
C GLU A 38 16.09 -2.84 4.06
N TYR A 39 16.80 -1.76 3.73
CA TYR A 39 17.41 -0.81 4.65
C TYR A 39 16.97 0.63 4.33
N LEU A 40 16.16 1.20 5.22
CA LEU A 40 15.48 2.47 4.99
C LEU A 40 16.45 3.65 4.83
N TYR A 41 17.56 3.66 5.56
CA TYR A 41 18.52 4.78 5.55
C TYR A 41 19.62 4.64 4.49
N ARG A 42 19.73 3.45 3.85
CA ARG A 42 20.69 3.21 2.76
C ARG A 42 20.19 3.64 1.40
N VAL A 43 18.86 3.69 1.23
CA VAL A 43 18.22 4.20 0.01
C VAL A 43 18.11 5.72 -0.01
N MET A 44 18.29 6.39 1.14
CA MET A 44 18.36 7.85 1.24
C MET A 44 19.72 8.38 0.77
N PRO A 45 19.79 9.58 0.16
CA PRO A 45 21.06 10.25 -0.08
C PRO A 45 21.89 10.36 1.20
N ARG A 46 23.20 10.13 1.13
CA ARG A 46 24.08 10.09 2.32
C ARG A 46 24.03 11.39 3.14
N GLU A 47 23.90 12.53 2.46
CA GLU A 47 23.74 13.84 3.09
C GLU A 47 22.42 13.98 3.84
N GLU A 48 21.40 13.18 3.51
CA GLU A 48 20.09 13.17 4.15
C GLU A 48 19.96 12.10 5.23
N SER A 49 20.76 11.02 5.20
CA SER A 49 20.75 9.97 6.22
C SER A 49 21.81 10.15 7.33
N SER A 50 22.87 10.93 7.09
CA SER A 50 23.87 11.23 8.12
C SER A 50 23.27 12.00 9.30
N PRO A 51 23.57 11.64 10.57
CA PRO A 51 24.64 10.75 11.03
C PRO A 51 24.24 9.30 11.32
N ILE A 52 23.08 8.82 10.84
CA ILE A 52 22.54 7.51 11.21
C ILE A 52 23.38 6.37 10.62
N ILE A 53 23.70 5.38 11.46
CA ILE A 53 24.39 4.14 11.09
C ILE A 53 23.35 3.02 10.91
N ASP A 54 23.00 2.72 9.66
CA ASP A 54 22.08 1.62 9.33
C ASP A 54 22.81 0.27 9.38
N TYR A 55 22.58 -0.48 10.46
CA TYR A 55 23.28 -1.72 10.74
C TYR A 55 22.87 -2.82 9.75
N ALA A 56 23.85 -3.29 8.97
CA ALA A 56 23.74 -4.55 8.23
C ALA A 56 24.87 -5.51 8.59
N PRO A 57 24.56 -6.80 8.74
CA PRO A 57 25.58 -7.81 8.94
C PRO A 57 26.46 -7.99 7.69
N PRO A 58 27.72 -8.45 7.85
CA PRO A 58 28.62 -8.71 6.74
C PRO A 58 28.05 -9.72 5.73
N LEU A 59 28.17 -9.42 4.44
CA LEU A 59 27.50 -10.17 3.36
C LEU A 59 28.30 -11.40 2.86
N ASN A 60 29.63 -11.46 3.01
CA ASN A 60 30.46 -12.53 2.42
C ASN A 60 30.84 -13.63 3.43
N ASN A 61 31.03 -14.86 2.93
CA ASN A 61 31.31 -16.04 3.77
C ASN A 61 32.66 -15.93 4.50
N GLU A 62 33.65 -15.25 3.93
CA GLU A 62 34.96 -15.03 4.58
C GLU A 62 34.82 -14.15 5.83
N THR A 63 34.08 -13.04 5.77
CA THR A 63 33.83 -12.21 6.97
C THR A 63 32.84 -12.84 7.93
N LYS A 64 31.87 -13.64 7.47
CA LYS A 64 31.00 -14.45 8.34
C LYS A 64 31.77 -15.53 9.11
N ASN A 65 32.82 -16.09 8.52
CA ASN A 65 33.67 -17.08 9.18
C ASN A 65 34.65 -16.41 10.16
N ASN A 66 35.06 -15.17 9.89
CA ASN A 66 35.98 -14.40 10.74
C ASN A 66 35.28 -13.68 11.91
N MET A 67 34.04 -13.20 11.72
CA MET A 67 33.14 -12.81 12.81
C MET A 67 32.41 -14.06 13.28
N GLY A 68 33.00 -14.82 14.22
CA GLY A 68 32.38 -16.05 14.74
C GLY A 68 30.89 -15.85 14.99
N GLY A 69 30.05 -16.85 14.67
CA GLY A 69 28.60 -16.69 14.46
C GLY A 69 27.79 -15.97 15.55
N SER A 70 28.35 -15.84 16.76
CA SER A 70 27.83 -14.97 17.82
C SER A 70 27.79 -13.48 17.42
N ALA A 71 28.82 -12.93 16.78
CA ALA A 71 28.91 -11.50 16.46
C ALA A 71 27.87 -11.01 15.43
N LEU A 72 27.34 -11.91 14.59
CA LEU A 72 26.29 -11.59 13.62
C LEU A 72 24.94 -11.30 14.31
N TYR A 73 24.69 -11.99 15.42
CA TYR A 73 23.47 -11.89 16.23
C TYR A 73 23.66 -11.08 17.52
N HIS A 74 24.92 -10.82 17.90
CA HIS A 74 25.33 -9.97 19.01
C HIS A 74 26.19 -8.80 18.50
N PRO A 75 25.60 -7.80 17.82
CA PRO A 75 26.35 -6.61 17.46
C PRO A 75 26.93 -5.91 18.69
N ASN A 76 28.22 -5.58 18.62
CA ASN A 76 28.95 -4.96 19.74
C ASN A 76 28.29 -3.67 20.24
N PHE A 77 27.68 -2.88 19.35
CA PHE A 77 26.96 -1.65 19.71
C PHE A 77 25.65 -1.89 20.47
N LEU A 78 25.23 -3.12 20.73
CA LEU A 78 24.10 -3.41 21.64
C LEU A 78 24.59 -4.01 22.96
N TYR A 79 25.64 -4.82 22.92
CA TYR A 79 25.98 -5.69 24.06
C TYR A 79 27.33 -5.39 24.72
N SER A 80 28.26 -4.73 24.03
CA SER A 80 29.57 -4.45 24.62
C SER A 80 29.50 -3.28 25.59
N THR A 81 30.09 -3.40 26.77
CA THR A 81 30.12 -2.32 27.78
C THR A 81 31.49 -1.67 27.91
N PHE A 82 32.47 -2.08 27.08
CA PHE A 82 33.86 -1.63 27.14
C PHE A 82 34.39 -1.26 25.74
N GLY A 83 35.44 -0.44 25.69
CA GLY A 83 36.09 -0.02 24.43
C GLY A 83 35.28 1.00 23.63
N PRO A 84 35.53 1.14 22.31
CA PRO A 84 34.88 2.16 21.47
C PRO A 84 33.35 2.04 21.41
N ALA A 85 32.83 0.83 21.67
CA ALA A 85 31.39 0.59 21.72
C ALA A 85 30.74 1.11 23.01
N ALA A 86 31.50 1.42 24.07
CA ALA A 86 30.97 1.87 25.37
C ALA A 86 30.42 3.31 25.37
N VAL A 87 30.30 3.97 24.21
CA VAL A 87 29.65 5.27 24.08
C VAL A 87 28.14 5.16 24.27
N ALA A 88 27.49 6.27 24.62
CA ALA A 88 26.04 6.34 24.67
C ALA A 88 25.45 6.16 23.27
N ARG A 89 24.29 5.50 23.18
CA ARG A 89 23.72 5.07 21.90
C ARG A 89 22.22 5.31 21.88
N VAL A 90 21.71 5.80 20.77
CA VAL A 90 20.29 5.78 20.46
C VAL A 90 20.09 4.83 19.29
N VAL A 91 19.20 3.86 19.44
CA VAL A 91 18.97 2.80 18.45
C VAL A 91 17.51 2.77 18.07
N GLU A 92 17.21 3.00 16.80
CA GLU A 92 15.89 2.75 16.23
C GLU A 92 15.82 1.32 15.69
N PHE A 93 14.80 0.58 16.12
CA PHE A 93 14.39 -0.69 15.54
C PHE A 93 13.18 -0.44 14.66
N TYR A 94 13.32 -0.72 13.36
CA TYR A 94 12.34 -0.34 12.35
C TYR A 94 12.01 -1.47 11.39
N ALA A 95 10.96 -1.28 10.60
CA ALA A 95 10.67 -2.10 9.45
C ALA A 95 10.53 -1.21 8.21
N PRO A 96 11.23 -1.48 7.10
CA PRO A 96 11.22 -0.61 5.93
C PRO A 96 9.82 -0.45 5.33
N TRP A 97 8.95 -1.44 5.49
CA TRP A 97 7.56 -1.42 5.02
C TRP A 97 6.58 -0.67 5.93
N CYS A 98 7.01 -0.30 7.14
CA CYS A 98 6.15 0.40 8.09
C CYS A 98 6.07 1.90 7.72
N PRO A 99 4.88 2.44 7.39
CA PRO A 99 4.75 3.86 7.03
C PRO A 99 5.20 4.81 8.14
N HIS A 100 5.02 4.44 9.41
CA HIS A 100 5.49 5.24 10.54
C HIS A 100 7.01 5.24 10.66
N CYS A 101 7.68 4.12 10.35
CA CYS A 101 9.15 4.09 10.26
C CYS A 101 9.64 4.99 9.13
N GLN A 102 9.04 4.88 7.94
CA GLN A 102 9.36 5.74 6.80
C GLN A 102 9.18 7.23 7.14
N HIS A 103 8.09 7.55 7.83
CA HIS A 103 7.80 8.92 8.27
C HIS A 103 8.75 9.40 9.38
N PHE A 104 9.12 8.50 10.29
CA PHE A 104 9.99 8.82 11.42
C PHE A 104 11.45 8.95 11.01
N ALA A 105 11.91 8.25 9.97
CA ALA A 105 13.31 8.30 9.52
C ALA A 105 13.90 9.71 9.34
N PRO A 106 13.28 10.64 8.58
CA PRO A 106 13.82 12.00 8.47
C PRO A 106 13.80 12.76 9.81
N LYS A 107 12.83 12.49 10.70
CA LYS A 107 12.79 13.09 12.06
C LYS A 107 13.91 12.55 12.93
N TYR A 108 14.21 11.25 12.85
CA TYR A 108 15.29 10.61 13.58
C TYR A 108 16.66 11.16 13.15
N VAL A 109 16.88 11.35 11.84
CA VAL A 109 18.09 12.01 11.35
C VAL A 109 18.23 13.43 11.90
N LYS A 110 17.16 14.24 11.84
CA LYS A 110 17.17 15.61 12.35
C LYS A 110 17.45 15.64 13.86
N PHE A 111 16.83 14.74 14.61
CA PHE A 111 17.07 14.55 16.04
C PHE A 111 18.54 14.23 16.32
N ALA A 112 19.14 13.27 15.59
CA ALA A 112 20.53 12.89 15.76
C ALA A 112 21.50 14.04 15.47
N ARG A 113 21.24 14.86 14.44
CA ARG A 113 22.02 16.08 14.17
C ARG A 113 21.95 17.07 15.33
N ARG A 114 20.74 17.36 15.78
CA ARG A 114 20.52 18.32 16.88
C ARG A 114 21.17 17.85 18.18
N MET A 115 21.07 16.56 18.50
CA MET A 115 21.76 15.97 19.65
C MET A 115 23.27 16.18 19.54
N ASN A 116 23.88 15.83 18.41
CA ASN A 116 25.32 16.01 18.18
C ASN A 116 25.74 17.49 18.33
N GLU A 117 24.93 18.44 17.87
CA GLU A 117 25.18 19.87 18.05
C GLU A 117 25.16 20.26 19.54
N ILE A 118 24.16 19.80 20.30
CA ILE A 118 24.01 20.10 21.73
C ILE A 118 25.18 19.54 22.55
N VAL A 119 25.63 18.32 22.24
CA VAL A 119 26.64 17.63 23.06
C VAL A 119 28.08 17.95 22.66
N LYS A 120 28.30 18.49 21.45
CA LYS A 120 29.62 18.80 20.91
C LYS A 120 30.46 19.75 21.78
N PRO A 121 29.92 20.85 22.36
CA PRO A 121 30.68 21.73 23.25
C PRO A 121 31.21 21.01 24.51
N TYR A 122 30.53 19.95 24.95
CA TYR A 122 30.86 19.19 26.15
C TYR A 122 31.80 18.01 25.86
N GLY A 123 32.20 17.79 24.60
CA GLY A 123 33.06 16.67 24.21
C GLY A 123 32.40 15.30 24.40
N ILE A 124 31.07 15.25 24.49
CA ILE A 124 30.30 14.03 24.68
C ILE A 124 30.00 13.41 23.31
N GLN A 125 30.20 12.09 23.19
CA GLN A 125 29.88 11.33 21.98
C GLN A 125 28.62 10.51 22.17
N ILE A 126 27.70 10.59 21.20
CA ILE A 126 26.51 9.76 21.12
C ILE A 126 26.40 9.19 19.70
N ASP A 127 26.26 7.87 19.61
CA ASP A 127 26.12 7.18 18.33
C ASP A 127 24.65 6.86 18.04
N PHE A 128 24.25 7.02 16.78
CA PHE A 128 22.87 6.81 16.33
C PHE A 128 22.81 5.63 15.37
N TYR A 129 22.17 4.55 15.78
CA TYR A 129 22.00 3.35 14.98
C TYR A 129 20.56 3.18 14.53
N ALA A 130 20.39 2.52 13.39
CA ALA A 130 19.11 2.01 12.93
C ALA A 130 19.25 0.51 12.59
N VAL A 131 18.26 -0.30 12.97
CA VAL A 131 18.26 -1.75 12.78
C VAL A 131 16.96 -2.17 12.08
N SER A 132 17.09 -2.61 10.82
CA SER A 132 15.96 -3.22 10.08
C SER A 132 15.62 -4.57 10.69
N CYS A 133 14.46 -4.69 11.32
CA CYS A 133 13.95 -5.94 11.91
C CYS A 133 13.37 -6.91 10.89
N THR A 134 13.19 -6.47 9.64
CA THR A 134 12.87 -7.38 8.53
C THR A 134 14.08 -8.26 8.20
N VAL A 135 15.29 -7.70 8.28
CA VAL A 135 16.54 -8.44 8.02
C VAL A 135 17.14 -9.02 9.30
N ASN A 136 17.17 -8.25 10.39
CA ASN A 136 17.84 -8.60 11.65
C ASN A 136 16.88 -9.16 12.71
N LYS A 137 15.99 -10.09 12.31
CA LYS A 137 14.91 -10.62 13.18
C LYS A 137 15.40 -11.07 14.56
N LYS A 138 16.46 -11.87 14.62
CA LYS A 138 17.00 -12.42 15.88
C LYS A 138 17.49 -11.31 16.83
N VAL A 139 18.15 -10.28 16.29
CA VAL A 139 18.60 -9.13 17.08
C VAL A 139 17.40 -8.40 17.68
N CYS A 140 16.37 -8.13 16.89
CA CYS A 140 15.16 -7.46 17.36
C CYS A 140 14.41 -8.27 18.42
N LYS A 141 14.34 -9.60 18.28
CA LYS A 141 13.77 -10.49 19.30
C LYS A 141 14.55 -10.50 20.60
N GLN A 142 15.88 -10.59 20.54
CA GLN A 142 16.74 -10.50 21.73
C GLN A 142 16.60 -9.15 22.44
N GLN A 143 16.31 -8.10 21.69
CA GLN A 143 16.02 -6.78 22.20
C GLN A 143 14.53 -6.59 22.57
N ASP A 144 13.71 -7.64 22.62
CA ASP A 144 12.28 -7.56 22.97
C ASP A 144 11.51 -6.47 22.20
N VAL A 145 11.80 -6.33 20.91
CA VAL A 145 11.10 -5.40 20.02
C VAL A 145 9.79 -6.02 19.59
N ARG A 146 8.68 -5.46 20.07
CA ARG A 146 7.32 -5.98 19.81
C ARG A 146 6.51 -5.15 18.81
N GLY A 147 7.13 -4.14 18.21
CA GLY A 147 6.47 -3.16 17.37
C GLY A 147 7.42 -2.14 16.78
N TYR A 148 6.99 -1.47 15.71
CA TYR A 148 7.83 -0.54 14.95
C TYR A 148 7.18 0.85 14.74
N PRO A 149 7.97 1.94 14.78
CA PRO A 149 9.37 1.98 15.24
C PRO A 149 9.47 1.88 16.77
N THR A 150 10.49 1.19 17.26
CA THR A 150 10.87 1.20 18.69
C THR A 150 12.21 1.89 18.84
N VAL A 151 12.30 2.87 19.75
CA VAL A 151 13.57 3.56 20.04
C VAL A 151 14.07 3.14 21.42
N LYS A 152 15.32 2.71 21.47
CA LYS A 152 16.01 2.32 22.70
C LYS A 152 17.25 3.18 22.91
N VAL A 153 17.42 3.64 24.14
CA VAL A 153 18.52 4.49 24.56
C VAL A 153 19.42 3.72 25.51
N PHE A 154 20.71 3.69 25.21
CA PHE A 154 21.73 2.98 25.98
C PHE A 154 22.69 4.01 26.58
N ALA A 155 22.80 4.04 27.90
CA ALA A 155 23.82 4.84 28.58
C ALA A 155 25.23 4.31 28.25
N ALA A 156 26.23 5.19 28.36
CA ALA A 156 27.63 4.81 28.15
C ALA A 156 28.01 3.63 29.07
N GLY A 157 28.64 2.61 28.52
CA GLY A 157 29.01 1.38 29.23
C GLY A 157 27.84 0.49 29.67
N SER A 158 26.61 0.74 29.19
CA SER A 158 25.43 -0.08 29.53
C SER A 158 24.98 -0.94 28.34
N SER A 159 24.59 -2.18 28.63
CA SER A 159 23.81 -3.05 27.74
C SER A 159 22.30 -3.00 28.02
N ASN A 160 21.91 -2.40 29.15
CA ASN A 160 20.52 -2.14 29.48
C ASN A 160 20.04 -0.87 28.78
N ALA A 161 18.85 -0.96 28.19
CA ALA A 161 18.28 0.12 27.41
C ALA A 161 16.98 0.63 28.02
N THR A 162 16.78 1.94 27.98
CA THR A 162 15.50 2.60 28.27
C THR A 162 14.71 2.71 26.97
N VAL A 163 13.47 2.21 26.97
CA VAL A 163 12.56 2.36 25.82
C VAL A 163 11.99 3.78 25.83
N THR A 164 12.17 4.51 24.74
CA THR A 164 11.67 5.89 24.57
C THR A 164 10.57 5.94 23.53
N LYS A 165 9.58 6.81 23.76
CA LYS A 165 8.53 7.09 22.78
C LYS A 165 9.12 7.83 21.58
N TYR A 166 9.10 7.19 20.41
CA TYR A 166 9.72 7.75 19.21
C TYR A 166 9.06 9.08 18.76
N PHE A 167 7.77 9.28 19.06
CA PHE A 167 7.02 10.48 18.69
C PHE A 167 7.31 11.69 19.60
N ASP A 168 7.88 11.46 20.78
CA ASP A 168 8.25 12.50 21.77
C ASP A 168 9.78 12.49 22.01
N LEU A 169 10.57 12.17 20.98
CA LEU A 169 12.03 12.18 21.07
C LEU A 169 12.57 13.59 21.26
N HIS A 170 12.87 13.92 22.52
CA HIS A 170 13.37 15.23 22.93
C HIS A 170 14.82 15.14 23.41
N PRO A 171 15.74 16.01 22.92
CA PRO A 171 17.17 15.93 23.25
C PRO A 171 17.46 15.86 24.74
N PHE A 172 16.88 16.77 25.51
CA PHE A 172 17.09 16.84 26.95
C PHE A 172 16.49 15.65 27.72
N GLN A 173 15.45 15.01 27.20
CA GLN A 173 14.92 13.79 27.81
C GLN A 173 15.92 12.65 27.61
N VAL A 174 16.44 12.48 26.39
CA VAL A 174 17.43 11.44 26.09
C VAL A 174 18.71 11.64 26.88
N LEU A 175 19.19 12.88 27.03
CA LEU A 175 20.35 13.20 27.88
C LEU A 175 20.13 12.76 29.34
N ARG A 176 18.96 13.05 29.91
CA ARG A 176 18.60 12.57 31.25
C ARG A 176 18.55 11.04 31.33
N ASP A 177 17.99 10.39 30.32
CA ASP A 177 17.88 8.92 30.27
C ASP A 177 19.24 8.22 30.21
N ILE A 178 20.27 8.89 29.67
CA ILE A 178 21.67 8.40 29.69
C ILE A 178 22.49 8.93 30.86
N GLY A 179 21.88 9.63 31.81
CA GLY A 179 22.55 10.14 33.01
C GLY A 179 23.42 11.37 32.79
N ILE A 180 23.20 12.12 31.71
CA ILE A 180 23.89 13.36 31.40
C ILE A 180 22.98 14.53 31.75
N ASN A 181 23.36 15.34 32.74
CA ASN A 181 22.67 16.56 33.09
C ASN A 181 23.41 17.76 32.49
N ILE A 182 22.79 18.42 31.51
CA ILE A 182 23.31 19.66 30.92
C ILE A 182 22.38 20.78 31.38
N ASP A 183 22.92 21.77 32.09
CA ASP A 183 22.13 22.89 32.59
C ASP A 183 21.61 23.72 31.40
N PRO A 184 20.31 24.09 31.36
CA PRO A 184 19.72 24.85 30.26
C PRO A 184 20.41 26.19 29.98
N VAL A 185 21.17 26.71 30.94
CA VAL A 185 21.86 28.01 30.86
C VAL A 185 23.03 27.99 29.86
N ASP A 186 23.62 26.82 29.60
CA ASP A 186 24.71 26.66 28.62
C ASP A 186 24.22 26.17 27.24
N ALA A 187 22.91 25.89 27.10
CA ALA A 187 22.26 25.47 25.86
C ALA A 187 21.22 26.49 25.33
N ALA A 188 20.94 27.55 26.11
CA ALA A 188 19.98 28.59 25.79
C ALA A 188 20.64 29.79 25.12
N GLU A 189 21.04 29.63 23.86
CA GLU A 189 20.77 30.67 22.87
C GLU A 189 20.09 29.98 21.67
N GLU A 190 18.91 30.50 21.31
CA GLU A 190 17.99 30.04 20.26
C GLU A 190 16.99 28.94 20.63
N GLU A 191 16.03 29.25 21.52
CA GLU A 191 14.66 28.76 21.35
C GLU A 191 13.63 29.80 21.83
N HIS A 192 13.23 30.70 20.93
CA HIS A 192 11.90 31.30 20.92
C HIS A 192 11.41 31.45 19.47
N PRO A 193 10.10 31.31 19.22
CA PRO A 193 9.56 31.22 17.88
C PRO A 193 9.69 32.58 17.19
N ALA A 194 10.50 32.65 16.14
CA ALA A 194 10.44 33.77 15.23
C ALA A 194 9.04 33.76 14.58
N ALA A 195 8.17 34.64 15.07
CA ALA A 195 7.16 35.24 14.22
C ALA A 195 7.89 35.75 12.97
N GLU A 196 7.51 35.25 11.79
CA GLU A 196 8.00 35.76 10.51
C GLU A 196 7.72 37.26 10.45
N SER A 197 8.74 38.05 10.76
CA SER A 197 8.72 39.49 10.57
C SER A 197 8.82 39.79 9.08
N ALA A 198 8.17 40.87 8.69
CA ALA A 198 7.74 41.19 7.34
C ALA A 198 8.85 41.59 6.35
N GLU A 199 10.04 41.01 6.41
CA GLU A 199 11.22 41.49 5.67
C GLU A 199 11.91 40.42 4.80
N GLU A 200 11.16 39.46 4.26
CA GLU A 200 11.60 38.65 3.10
C GLU A 200 10.69 38.83 1.87
N ARG A 201 9.99 39.97 1.81
CA ARG A 201 9.40 40.52 0.58
C ARG A 201 10.41 41.42 -0.13
N ASN A 202 11.48 40.86 -0.68
CA ASN A 202 12.20 41.45 -1.83
C ASN A 202 13.42 40.60 -2.28
N LEU A 203 13.23 39.33 -2.67
CA LEU A 203 14.11 38.71 -3.68
C LEU A 203 13.51 37.47 -4.36
N LYS A 204 12.22 37.50 -4.73
CA LYS A 204 11.62 36.51 -5.63
C LYS A 204 10.80 37.19 -6.74
N SER A 205 11.46 38.07 -7.50
CA SER A 205 10.94 38.55 -8.78
C SER A 205 12.00 38.42 -9.88
N LYS A 206 12.41 37.18 -10.17
CA LYS A 206 12.88 36.85 -11.51
C LYS A 206 12.17 35.58 -11.95
N GLY A 207 11.17 35.80 -12.80
CA GLY A 207 10.41 34.75 -13.43
C GLY A 207 11.34 33.75 -14.10
N GLN A 208 11.21 32.50 -13.68
CA GLN A 208 11.60 31.38 -14.51
C GLN A 208 10.31 30.63 -14.84
N ASN A 209 9.97 30.74 -16.13
CA ASN A 209 8.96 30.03 -16.86
C ASN A 209 8.44 28.79 -16.14
N ALA A 210 7.17 28.83 -15.75
CA ALA A 210 6.36 27.65 -15.53
C ALA A 210 6.36 26.83 -16.82
N LYS A 211 7.34 25.95 -16.98
CA LYS A 211 7.18 24.77 -17.82
C LYS A 211 6.03 24.02 -17.19
N LYS A 212 4.87 24.14 -17.84
CA LYS A 212 3.71 23.27 -17.71
C LYS A 212 4.24 21.83 -17.60
N PHE A 213 4.44 21.37 -16.37
CA PHE A 213 4.64 19.97 -16.07
C PHE A 213 3.25 19.37 -16.29
N VAL A 214 2.95 19.08 -17.56
CA VAL A 214 1.99 18.04 -17.87
C VAL A 214 2.56 16.84 -17.14
N LEU A 215 1.94 16.46 -16.02
CA LEU A 215 2.12 15.14 -15.49
C LEU A 215 1.78 14.21 -16.65
N ASN A 216 2.80 13.72 -17.35
CA ASN A 216 2.78 12.36 -17.81
C ASN A 216 2.75 11.52 -16.53
N LEU A 217 1.57 11.42 -15.90
CA LEU A 217 1.27 10.29 -15.06
C LEU A 217 1.60 9.10 -15.95
N PRO A 218 2.59 8.25 -15.59
CA PRO A 218 2.62 6.92 -16.17
C PRO A 218 1.20 6.42 -16.00
N SER A 219 0.53 6.04 -17.08
CA SER A 219 -0.76 5.38 -16.99
C SER A 219 -0.55 4.22 -16.02
N ILE A 220 -0.95 4.39 -14.75
CA ILE A 220 -0.86 3.32 -13.77
C ILE A 220 -1.80 2.29 -14.37
N LYS A 221 -1.22 1.25 -14.98
CA LYS A 221 -2.00 0.19 -15.61
C LYS A 221 -3.01 -0.25 -14.56
N LYS A 222 -4.30 -0.27 -14.93
CA LYS A 222 -5.37 -0.80 -14.10
C LYS A 222 -4.86 -2.09 -13.46
N ARG A 223 -4.86 -2.14 -12.12
CA ARG A 223 -4.34 -3.27 -11.34
C ARG A 223 -4.97 -4.55 -11.88
N SER A 224 -4.17 -5.55 -12.23
CA SER A 224 -4.72 -6.82 -12.68
C SER A 224 -5.17 -7.65 -11.48
N LYS A 225 -6.20 -8.48 -11.63
CA LYS A 225 -6.63 -9.43 -10.57
C LYS A 225 -5.48 -10.36 -10.18
N ALA A 226 -4.65 -10.77 -11.13
CA ALA A 226 -3.48 -11.60 -10.88
C ALA A 226 -2.47 -10.91 -9.94
N ASP A 227 -2.19 -9.62 -10.17
CA ASP A 227 -1.32 -8.83 -9.28
C ASP A 227 -1.92 -8.70 -7.89
N LEU A 228 -3.23 -8.42 -7.79
CA LEU A 228 -3.95 -8.30 -6.52
C LEU A 228 -3.88 -9.58 -5.68
N TYR A 229 -4.12 -10.76 -6.26
CA TYR A 229 -4.00 -12.02 -5.53
C TYR A 229 -2.54 -12.37 -5.21
N ALA A 230 -1.59 -12.02 -6.08
CA ALA A 230 -0.17 -12.25 -5.82
C ALA A 230 0.34 -11.40 -4.66
N ASP A 231 -0.03 -10.13 -4.62
CA ASP A 231 0.28 -9.20 -3.53
C ASP A 231 -0.41 -9.67 -2.24
N ALA A 232 -1.72 -9.94 -2.25
CA ALA A 232 -2.42 -10.45 -1.06
C ALA A 232 -1.81 -11.74 -0.48
N TYR A 233 -1.43 -12.71 -1.33
CA TYR A 233 -0.70 -13.91 -0.89
C TYR A 233 0.63 -13.50 -0.26
N ARG A 234 1.45 -12.71 -0.95
CA ARG A 234 2.77 -12.29 -0.45
C ARG A 234 2.64 -11.58 0.90
N SER A 235 1.56 -10.84 1.13
CA SER A 235 1.29 -10.17 2.41
C SER A 235 0.91 -11.15 3.50
N PHE A 236 0.03 -12.11 3.21
CA PHE A 236 -0.28 -13.19 4.14
C PHE A 236 1.01 -13.94 4.55
N HIS A 237 1.79 -14.38 3.57
CA HIS A 237 3.04 -15.10 3.80
C HIS A 237 4.05 -14.27 4.61
N PHE A 238 4.21 -12.99 4.28
CA PHE A 238 5.06 -12.08 5.04
C PHE A 238 4.56 -11.87 6.48
N ALA A 239 3.26 -11.66 6.66
CA ALA A 239 2.64 -11.46 7.96
C ALA A 239 2.82 -12.70 8.87
N MET A 240 2.62 -13.90 8.32
CA MET A 240 2.83 -15.13 9.09
C MET A 240 4.30 -15.27 9.54
N LYS A 241 5.25 -14.95 8.66
CA LYS A 241 6.70 -15.02 8.95
C LYS A 241 7.24 -13.96 9.92
N THR A 242 6.54 -12.85 10.11
CA THR A 242 7.10 -11.69 10.81
C THR A 242 6.21 -11.17 11.94
N GLY A 243 4.91 -11.43 11.88
CA GLY A 243 3.92 -10.94 12.83
C GLY A 243 3.48 -11.97 13.88
N VAL A 244 3.54 -13.27 13.58
CA VAL A 244 3.04 -14.32 14.51
C VAL A 244 3.94 -14.47 15.74
N PHE A 245 5.26 -14.54 15.53
CA PHE A 245 6.25 -14.68 16.60
C PHE A 245 7.11 -13.42 16.70
N MET A 246 6.58 -12.38 17.36
CA MET A 246 7.36 -11.17 17.67
C MET A 246 8.33 -11.36 18.85
N ALA A 247 8.09 -12.38 19.69
CA ALA A 247 8.96 -12.78 20.80
C ALA A 247 9.51 -14.20 20.60
N ASN A 248 10.51 -14.58 21.41
CA ASN A 248 11.03 -15.94 21.46
C ASN A 248 10.09 -16.87 22.25
N GLY A 249 10.03 -18.13 21.85
CA GLY A 249 9.24 -19.17 22.53
C GLY A 249 7.92 -19.52 21.83
N PRO A 250 7.09 -20.35 22.46
CA PRO A 250 5.80 -20.76 21.92
C PRO A 250 4.81 -19.61 21.88
N LEU A 251 3.78 -19.74 21.05
CA LEU A 251 2.73 -18.75 20.91
C LEU A 251 1.96 -18.65 22.24
N PRO A 252 1.74 -17.46 22.81
CA PRO A 252 1.01 -17.31 24.07
C PRO A 252 -0.39 -17.92 24.01
N ASN A 253 -0.83 -18.61 25.08
CA ASN A 253 -2.14 -19.27 25.14
C ASN A 253 -3.31 -18.36 24.76
N LYS A 254 -3.25 -17.07 25.13
CA LYS A 254 -4.28 -16.07 24.79
C LYS A 254 -4.38 -15.77 23.29
N THR A 255 -3.28 -15.91 22.54
CA THR A 255 -3.20 -15.62 21.10
C THR A 255 -3.42 -16.85 20.22
N VAL A 256 -3.31 -18.06 20.77
CA VAL A 256 -3.56 -19.32 20.06
C VAL A 256 -4.95 -19.36 19.41
N PRO A 257 -6.08 -19.14 20.13
CA PRO A 257 -7.40 -19.18 19.51
C PRO A 257 -7.59 -18.05 18.47
N ILE A 258 -6.94 -16.89 18.67
CA ILE A 258 -7.01 -15.76 17.73
C ILE A 258 -6.39 -16.15 16.38
N LEU A 259 -5.21 -16.79 16.40
CA LEU A 259 -4.57 -17.26 15.17
C LEU A 259 -5.38 -18.36 14.50
N TYR A 260 -5.93 -19.30 15.27
CA TYR A 260 -6.75 -20.39 14.73
C TYR A 260 -7.98 -19.85 14.00
N ASN A 261 -8.77 -19.01 14.67
CA ASN A 261 -9.98 -18.41 14.12
C ASN A 261 -9.67 -17.59 12.86
N TRP A 262 -8.55 -16.85 12.86
CA TRP A 262 -8.11 -16.10 11.70
C TRP A 262 -7.82 -17.00 10.49
N LEU A 263 -7.12 -18.12 10.70
CA LEU A 263 -6.82 -19.07 9.62
C LEU A 263 -8.07 -19.80 9.13
N GLU A 264 -8.99 -20.19 10.03
CA GLU A 264 -10.25 -20.82 9.68
C GLU A 264 -11.16 -19.88 8.88
N LEU A 265 -11.26 -18.61 9.29
CA LEU A 265 -11.97 -17.57 8.58
C LEU A 265 -11.45 -17.42 7.15
N LEU A 266 -10.13 -17.30 6.97
CA LEU A 266 -9.52 -17.22 5.64
C LEU A 266 -9.74 -18.51 4.83
N GLN A 267 -9.58 -19.68 5.44
CA GLN A 267 -9.79 -20.96 4.76
C GLN A 267 -11.22 -21.09 4.21
N SER A 268 -12.20 -20.49 4.86
CA SER A 268 -13.62 -20.60 4.53
C SER A 268 -14.11 -19.52 3.55
N THR A 269 -13.56 -18.30 3.66
CA THR A 269 -14.08 -17.12 2.94
C THR A 269 -13.26 -16.75 1.71
N LEU A 270 -12.02 -17.21 1.57
CA LEU A 270 -11.22 -16.89 0.39
C LEU A 270 -11.74 -17.61 -0.89
N PRO A 271 -11.52 -17.03 -2.09
CA PRO A 271 -11.95 -17.64 -3.34
C PRO A 271 -11.47 -19.10 -3.48
N PRO A 272 -12.38 -20.08 -3.74
CA PRO A 272 -12.07 -21.51 -3.64
C PRO A 272 -10.94 -21.98 -4.56
N THR A 273 -10.73 -21.31 -5.71
CA THR A 273 -9.69 -21.65 -6.68
C THR A 273 -8.35 -20.98 -6.37
N TRP A 274 -8.25 -20.18 -5.30
CA TRP A 274 -7.02 -19.48 -4.97
C TRP A 274 -5.97 -20.44 -4.40
N ASN A 275 -4.76 -20.36 -4.96
CA ASN A 275 -3.62 -21.20 -4.59
C ASN A 275 -3.07 -20.99 -3.18
N ILE A 276 -3.66 -20.11 -2.37
CA ILE A 276 -3.30 -19.89 -0.96
C ILE A 276 -3.85 -21.00 -0.04
N HIS A 277 -4.95 -21.66 -0.44
CA HIS A 277 -5.61 -22.68 0.39
C HIS A 277 -4.72 -23.85 0.83
N PRO A 278 -3.84 -24.42 -0.02
CA PRO A 278 -2.94 -25.49 0.44
C PRO A 278 -2.08 -25.11 1.64
N LEU A 279 -1.58 -23.86 1.68
CA LEU A 279 -0.79 -23.35 2.81
C LEU A 279 -1.66 -23.23 4.07
N ILE A 280 -2.81 -22.55 3.99
CA ILE A 280 -3.69 -22.34 5.14
C ILE A 280 -4.18 -23.68 5.70
N LYS A 281 -4.59 -24.59 4.82
CA LYS A 281 -4.99 -25.96 5.19
C LYS A 281 -3.87 -26.71 5.89
N LYS A 282 -2.62 -26.61 5.40
CA LYS A 282 -1.47 -27.25 6.04
C LYS A 282 -1.21 -26.65 7.43
N MET A 283 -1.30 -25.33 7.57
CA MET A 283 -1.14 -24.64 8.85
C MET A 283 -2.22 -25.05 9.86
N LEU A 284 -3.46 -25.22 9.43
CA LEU A 284 -4.56 -25.71 10.28
C LEU A 284 -4.37 -27.19 10.67
N GLN A 285 -3.89 -28.03 9.75
CA GLN A 285 -3.63 -29.46 10.00
C GLN A 285 -2.47 -29.68 10.98
N GLU A 286 -1.44 -28.84 10.91
CA GLU A 286 -0.26 -28.90 11.78
C GLU A 286 -0.28 -27.80 12.84
N PHE A 287 -1.48 -27.36 13.26
CA PHE A 287 -1.62 -26.19 14.13
C PHE A 287 -0.85 -26.34 15.45
N ASP A 288 -0.94 -27.50 16.10
CA ASP A 288 -0.20 -27.82 17.32
C ASP A 288 1.32 -27.82 17.15
N HIS A 289 1.81 -28.06 15.92
CA HIS A 289 3.23 -27.97 15.60
C HIS A 289 3.64 -26.50 15.45
N ILE A 290 2.93 -25.72 14.63
CA ILE A 290 3.33 -24.36 14.29
C ILE A 290 3.26 -23.38 15.47
N ILE A 291 2.45 -23.64 16.50
CA ILE A 291 2.37 -22.77 17.70
C ILE A 291 3.51 -22.99 18.68
N LYS A 292 4.37 -24.01 18.49
CA LYS A 292 5.50 -24.30 19.39
C LYS A 292 6.65 -23.30 19.26
N GLY A 293 6.76 -22.63 18.12
CA GLY A 293 7.83 -21.66 17.88
C GLY A 293 7.91 -21.21 16.42
N GLU A 294 8.70 -20.16 16.20
CA GLU A 294 8.91 -19.59 14.85
C GLU A 294 9.50 -20.64 13.88
N ASP A 295 10.46 -21.45 14.31
CA ASP A 295 11.09 -22.44 13.45
C ASP A 295 10.08 -23.47 12.92
N GLN A 296 9.17 -23.97 13.79
CA GLN A 296 8.12 -24.90 13.40
C GLN A 296 7.11 -24.28 12.43
N LEU A 297 6.78 -23.00 12.64
CA LEU A 297 5.93 -22.27 11.70
C LEU A 297 6.62 -22.08 10.34
N LEU A 298 7.91 -21.72 10.33
CA LEU A 298 8.68 -21.52 9.11
C LEU A 298 8.85 -22.81 8.31
N GLU A 299 9.04 -23.96 8.97
CA GLU A 299 9.08 -25.29 8.33
C GLU A 299 7.84 -25.54 7.46
N VAL A 300 6.66 -25.10 7.91
CA VAL A 300 5.41 -25.25 7.16
C VAL A 300 5.28 -24.18 6.07
N ILE A 301 5.50 -22.91 6.41
CA ILE A 301 5.30 -21.79 5.48
C ILE A 301 6.25 -21.89 4.27
N ASP A 302 7.51 -22.26 4.49
CA ASP A 302 8.53 -22.28 3.44
C ASP A 302 8.30 -23.34 2.37
N GLN A 303 7.40 -24.32 2.62
CA GLN A 303 6.95 -25.28 1.62
C GLN A 303 6.02 -24.64 0.56
N PHE A 304 5.45 -23.47 0.84
CA PHE A 304 4.46 -22.80 -0.01
C PHE A 304 4.84 -21.34 -0.30
N PRO A 305 5.96 -21.11 -1.00
CA PRO A 305 6.40 -19.74 -1.32
C PRO A 305 5.39 -19.03 -2.24
N PRO A 306 5.23 -17.70 -2.12
CA PRO A 306 4.42 -16.92 -3.04
C PRO A 306 4.91 -17.06 -4.49
N ILE A 307 3.98 -17.07 -5.45
CA ILE A 307 4.32 -17.16 -6.88
C ILE A 307 5.17 -15.97 -7.32
N SER A 308 4.79 -14.76 -6.92
CA SER A 308 5.56 -13.55 -7.21
C SER A 308 6.61 -13.31 -6.14
N LYS A 309 7.84 -13.03 -6.57
CA LYS A 309 8.95 -12.63 -5.68
C LYS A 309 8.89 -11.15 -5.32
N GLU A 310 8.29 -10.34 -6.18
CA GLU A 310 8.23 -8.88 -6.06
C GLU A 310 6.78 -8.43 -5.92
N TRP A 311 6.56 -7.37 -5.16
CA TRP A 311 5.26 -6.71 -5.09
C TRP A 311 4.93 -6.04 -6.43
N SER A 312 3.65 -5.95 -6.76
CA SER A 312 3.24 -5.26 -7.98
C SER A 312 3.59 -3.76 -7.92
N PRO A 313 3.81 -3.10 -9.07
CA PRO A 313 3.96 -1.66 -9.15
C PRO A 313 2.78 -0.90 -8.52
N SER A 314 1.58 -1.48 -8.58
CA SER A 314 0.36 -0.90 -8.03
C SER A 314 0.34 -0.84 -6.50
N CYS A 315 1.03 -1.76 -5.83
CA CYS A 315 1.17 -1.75 -4.38
C CYS A 315 2.43 -1.05 -3.88
N THR A 316 3.52 -1.11 -4.65
CA THR A 316 4.77 -0.45 -4.28
C THR A 316 4.77 1.05 -4.54
N LYS A 317 4.00 1.53 -5.53
CA LYS A 317 4.07 2.92 -6.02
C LYS A 317 5.52 3.36 -6.33
N GLY A 318 6.37 2.41 -6.75
CA GLY A 318 7.79 2.63 -7.03
C GLY A 318 8.75 2.39 -5.86
N VAL A 319 8.26 2.07 -4.66
CA VAL A 319 9.05 1.73 -3.47
C VAL A 319 8.68 0.33 -2.99
N GLU A 320 9.57 -0.65 -3.18
CA GLU A 320 9.30 -2.06 -2.87
C GLU A 320 8.79 -2.27 -1.44
N ALA A 321 9.33 -1.51 -0.48
CA ALA A 321 8.93 -1.58 0.91
C ALA A 321 7.44 -1.27 1.15
N MET A 322 6.77 -0.51 0.29
CA MET A 322 5.35 -0.15 0.47
C MET A 322 4.35 -1.28 0.16
N GLY A 323 4.81 -2.40 -0.42
CA GLY A 323 3.89 -3.41 -0.93
C GLY A 323 3.16 -4.24 0.15
N TYR A 324 3.77 -4.46 1.31
CA TYR A 324 3.21 -5.34 2.35
C TYR A 324 1.85 -4.89 2.88
N THR A 325 1.74 -3.64 3.32
CA THR A 325 0.49 -3.13 3.88
C THR A 325 -0.59 -3.01 2.82
N CYS A 326 -0.22 -2.69 1.57
CA CYS A 326 -1.14 -2.68 0.43
C CYS A 326 -1.76 -4.07 0.20
N GLY A 327 -0.94 -5.12 0.06
CA GLY A 327 -1.46 -6.48 -0.13
C GLY A 327 -2.23 -7.00 1.10
N LEU A 328 -1.92 -6.52 2.31
CA LEU A 328 -2.66 -6.92 3.52
C LEU A 328 -4.08 -6.34 3.51
N TRP A 329 -4.24 -5.08 3.08
CA TRP A 329 -5.56 -4.51 2.83
C TRP A 329 -6.33 -5.27 1.76
N GLU A 330 -5.66 -5.68 0.67
CA GLU A 330 -6.30 -6.51 -0.37
C GLU A 330 -6.82 -7.83 0.21
N LEU A 331 -6.02 -8.51 1.04
CA LEU A 331 -6.45 -9.74 1.71
C LEU A 331 -7.71 -9.51 2.54
N PHE A 332 -7.77 -8.42 3.32
CA PHE A 332 -8.95 -8.10 4.13
C PHE A 332 -10.17 -7.82 3.26
N HIS A 333 -10.03 -7.06 2.17
CA HIS A 333 -11.13 -6.79 1.25
C HIS A 333 -11.64 -8.07 0.57
N ILE A 334 -10.74 -8.93 0.07
CA ILE A 334 -11.09 -10.23 -0.53
C ILE A 334 -11.87 -11.08 0.48
N MET A 335 -11.38 -11.19 1.72
CA MET A 335 -12.04 -11.93 2.79
C MET A 335 -13.44 -11.39 3.08
N THR A 336 -13.62 -10.07 3.20
CA THR A 336 -14.95 -9.48 3.49
C THR A 336 -15.96 -9.67 2.36
N VAL A 337 -15.53 -9.62 1.09
CA VAL A 337 -16.39 -9.99 -0.05
C VAL A 337 -16.71 -11.48 0.01
N GLY A 338 -15.73 -12.30 0.34
CA GLY A 338 -15.87 -13.74 0.51
C GLY A 338 -16.83 -14.19 1.61
N VAL A 339 -16.99 -13.41 2.68
CA VAL A 339 -18.02 -13.63 3.71
C VAL A 339 -19.42 -13.58 3.09
N VAL A 340 -19.69 -12.59 2.25
CA VAL A 340 -20.99 -12.45 1.58
C VAL A 340 -21.25 -13.65 0.67
N GLU A 341 -20.24 -14.05 -0.09
CA GLU A 341 -20.30 -15.17 -1.03
C GLU A 341 -20.48 -16.52 -0.34
N TYR A 342 -19.77 -16.73 0.78
CA TYR A 342 -19.95 -17.90 1.62
C TYR A 342 -21.37 -17.97 2.18
N ASN A 343 -21.86 -16.87 2.75
CA ASN A 343 -23.17 -16.82 3.38
C ASN A 343 -24.30 -17.02 2.36
N GLU A 344 -24.22 -16.37 1.20
CA GLU A 344 -25.14 -16.59 0.07
C GLU A 344 -25.19 -18.07 -0.32
N LYS A 345 -24.04 -18.74 -0.38
CA LYS A 345 -23.99 -20.15 -0.75
C LYS A 345 -24.61 -21.05 0.32
N VAL A 346 -24.27 -20.86 1.61
CA VAL A 346 -24.69 -21.77 2.69
C VAL A 346 -26.13 -21.57 3.12
N VAL A 347 -26.68 -20.36 3.05
CA VAL A 347 -28.11 -20.13 3.34
C VAL A 347 -29.01 -20.85 2.32
N ASN A 348 -28.53 -21.01 1.08
CA ASN A 348 -29.24 -21.76 0.04
C ASN A 348 -29.16 -23.29 0.20
N ASP A 349 -28.29 -23.81 1.08
CA ASP A 349 -27.86 -25.21 1.11
C ASP A 349 -28.08 -25.92 2.46
N ASP A 350 -28.90 -25.37 3.38
CA ASP A 350 -29.45 -25.96 4.64
C ASP A 350 -29.33 -25.08 5.92
N GLY A 351 -29.05 -23.78 5.82
CA GLY A 351 -29.55 -22.76 6.77
C GLY A 351 -29.06 -22.73 8.24
N TYR A 352 -28.02 -23.47 8.64
CA TYR A 352 -27.62 -23.51 10.07
C TYR A 352 -26.26 -22.89 10.46
N SER A 353 -25.42 -22.42 9.54
CA SER A 353 -24.15 -21.76 9.91
C SER A 353 -23.66 -20.75 8.87
N PHE A 354 -24.02 -19.48 9.05
CA PHE A 354 -23.46 -18.36 8.29
C PHE A 354 -22.52 -17.52 9.18
N PHE A 355 -21.56 -16.83 8.58
CA PHE A 355 -20.69 -15.91 9.30
C PHE A 355 -21.44 -14.64 9.67
N ARG A 356 -21.50 -14.32 10.96
CA ARG A 356 -22.02 -13.04 11.43
C ARG A 356 -20.99 -11.93 11.21
N THR A 357 -21.44 -10.79 10.70
CA THR A 357 -20.54 -9.68 10.33
C THR A 357 -19.82 -9.08 11.53
N GLU A 358 -20.46 -9.03 12.70
CA GLU A 358 -19.83 -8.55 13.94
C GLU A 358 -18.72 -9.50 14.38
N GLN A 359 -18.99 -10.81 14.37
CA GLN A 359 -17.97 -11.82 14.68
C GLN A 359 -16.75 -11.69 13.76
N VAL A 360 -16.95 -11.62 12.44
CA VAL A 360 -15.84 -11.49 11.49
C VAL A 360 -15.06 -10.19 11.70
N ALA A 361 -15.75 -9.08 11.96
CA ALA A 361 -15.10 -7.81 12.27
C ALA A 361 -14.24 -7.91 13.55
N ASN A 362 -14.72 -8.61 14.57
CA ASN A 362 -13.97 -8.88 15.80
C ASN A 362 -12.77 -9.78 15.55
N ASP A 363 -12.88 -10.83 14.73
CA ASP A 363 -11.74 -11.69 14.37
C ASP A 363 -10.64 -10.90 13.63
N LEU A 364 -11.03 -10.02 12.70
CA LEU A 364 -10.11 -9.09 12.03
C LEU A 364 -9.43 -8.14 13.03
N ARG A 365 -10.21 -7.54 13.94
CA ARG A 365 -9.71 -6.66 15.02
C ARG A 365 -8.70 -7.39 15.90
N ASN A 366 -9.03 -8.60 16.34
CA ASN A 366 -8.19 -9.40 17.23
C ASN A 366 -6.89 -9.83 16.54
N TYR A 367 -6.95 -10.16 15.24
CA TYR A 367 -5.76 -10.41 14.44
C TYR A 367 -4.85 -9.18 14.38
N ILE A 368 -5.41 -8.00 14.09
CA ILE A 368 -4.65 -6.74 14.03
C ILE A 368 -4.03 -6.41 15.39
N GLU A 369 -4.77 -6.57 16.49
CA GLU A 369 -4.28 -6.31 17.85
C GLU A 369 -3.05 -7.15 18.21
N HIS A 370 -3.01 -8.41 17.79
CA HIS A 370 -2.03 -9.36 18.31
C HIS A 370 -0.89 -9.66 17.33
N PHE A 371 -1.11 -9.50 16.03
CA PHE A 371 -0.17 -9.98 15.00
C PHE A 371 0.29 -8.91 14.02
N PHE A 372 -0.33 -7.72 14.00
CA PHE A 372 0.11 -6.65 13.12
C PHE A 372 1.21 -5.80 13.77
N GLY A 373 2.38 -5.72 13.12
CA GLY A 373 3.61 -5.17 13.73
C GLY A 373 3.76 -3.63 13.70
N CYS A 374 2.89 -2.90 12.98
CA CYS A 374 2.92 -1.43 13.02
C CYS A 374 2.09 -0.94 14.21
N ASP A 375 2.75 -0.48 15.28
CA ASP A 375 2.07 -0.10 16.52
C ASP A 375 1.05 1.02 16.31
N VAL A 376 1.44 2.07 15.62
CA VAL A 376 0.58 3.24 15.42
C VAL A 376 -0.58 2.91 14.50
N CYS A 377 -0.34 2.15 13.44
CA CYS A 377 -1.39 1.68 12.54
C CYS A 377 -2.40 0.82 13.30
N ARG A 378 -1.90 -0.11 14.13
CA ARG A 378 -2.69 -0.98 14.98
C ARG A 378 -3.52 -0.17 15.97
N MET A 379 -2.90 0.73 16.74
CA MET A 379 -3.59 1.58 17.71
C MET A 379 -4.66 2.46 17.07
N ASN A 380 -4.36 3.06 15.91
CA ASN A 380 -5.32 3.84 15.16
C ASN A 380 -6.53 3.01 14.69
N PHE A 381 -6.29 1.77 14.24
CA PHE A 381 -7.36 0.86 13.85
C PHE A 381 -8.20 0.44 15.05
N LEU A 382 -7.57 0.01 16.15
CA LEU A 382 -8.27 -0.40 17.37
C LEU A 382 -9.09 0.74 17.96
N HIS A 383 -8.53 1.95 18.03
CA HIS A 383 -9.26 3.13 18.50
C HIS A 383 -10.49 3.43 17.63
N ALA A 384 -10.38 3.36 16.31
CA ALA A 384 -11.53 3.55 15.43
C ALA A 384 -12.57 2.42 15.62
N PHE A 385 -12.12 1.18 15.72
CA PHE A 385 -12.98 0.02 15.90
C PHE A 385 -13.76 0.05 17.21
N ASP A 386 -13.06 0.28 18.33
CA ASP A 386 -13.59 0.21 19.68
C ASP A 386 -14.54 1.37 20.00
N ASN A 387 -14.33 2.52 19.35
CA ASN A 387 -15.23 3.68 19.44
C ASN A 387 -16.34 3.67 18.38
N CYS A 388 -16.63 2.52 17.77
CA CYS A 388 -17.72 2.37 16.79
C CYS A 388 -17.64 3.35 15.60
N ALA A 389 -16.43 3.74 15.15
CA ALA A 389 -16.29 4.66 14.04
C ALA A 389 -16.98 4.13 12.77
N LEU A 390 -17.55 5.06 11.98
CA LEU A 390 -18.32 4.75 10.76
C LEU A 390 -19.52 3.84 11.05
N ASP A 391 -20.19 4.14 12.16
CA ASP A 391 -21.41 3.48 12.66
C ASP A 391 -21.29 1.96 12.84
N ARG A 392 -20.06 1.45 13.03
CA ARG A 392 -19.74 0.02 13.06
C ARG A 392 -20.70 -0.80 13.94
N CYS A 393 -20.98 -0.31 15.14
CA CYS A 393 -21.71 -1.05 16.17
C CYS A 393 -23.20 -1.20 15.87
N ASN A 394 -23.81 -0.27 15.12
CA ASN A 394 -25.21 -0.37 14.73
C ASN A 394 -25.35 -1.15 13.42
N ARG A 395 -24.42 -0.94 12.47
CA ARG A 395 -24.49 -1.55 11.14
C ARG A 395 -24.04 -3.01 11.09
N LEU A 396 -23.05 -3.40 11.90
CA LEU A 396 -22.57 -4.78 11.95
C LEU A 396 -23.30 -5.46 13.12
N SER A 397 -24.44 -6.05 12.82
CA SER A 397 -25.31 -6.70 13.81
C SER A 397 -25.31 -8.22 13.64
N ASP A 398 -25.44 -8.91 14.77
CA ASP A 398 -25.59 -10.36 14.86
C ASP A 398 -27.01 -10.88 14.53
N GLN A 399 -27.99 -10.00 14.27
CA GLN A 399 -29.41 -10.37 14.35
C GLN A 399 -30.10 -10.78 13.04
N VAL A 400 -29.58 -10.40 11.86
CA VAL A 400 -30.22 -10.72 10.57
C VAL A 400 -29.18 -11.19 9.56
N GLY A 401 -29.40 -12.38 8.99
CA GLY A 401 -28.52 -13.00 8.00
C GLY A 401 -29.11 -12.92 6.60
N ASP A 402 -29.11 -11.73 6.01
CA ASP A 402 -29.47 -11.54 4.61
C ASP A 402 -28.38 -10.78 3.85
N LEU A 403 -28.56 -10.69 2.53
CA LEU A 403 -27.60 -10.04 1.65
C LEU A 403 -27.40 -8.55 1.98
N ALA A 404 -28.42 -7.86 2.51
CA ALA A 404 -28.29 -6.45 2.90
C ALA A 404 -27.39 -6.31 4.12
N ALA A 405 -27.55 -7.17 5.11
CA ALA A 405 -26.72 -7.20 6.31
C ALA A 405 -25.27 -7.63 6.00
N TRP A 406 -25.07 -8.70 5.23
CA TRP A 406 -23.71 -9.22 4.98
C TRP A 406 -22.81 -8.23 4.23
N LYS A 407 -23.37 -7.45 3.30
CA LYS A 407 -22.62 -6.43 2.55
C LYS A 407 -22.14 -5.27 3.42
N GLN A 408 -22.73 -5.05 4.59
CA GLN A 408 -22.29 -3.98 5.48
C GLN A 408 -20.85 -4.14 5.93
N LEU A 409 -20.34 -5.37 6.03
CA LEU A 409 -18.95 -5.65 6.41
C LEU A 409 -17.92 -5.15 5.38
N PRO A 410 -17.94 -5.58 4.09
CA PRO A 410 -17.03 -5.04 3.10
C PRO A 410 -17.18 -3.53 2.92
N ILE A 411 -18.41 -3.00 2.98
CA ILE A 411 -18.65 -1.55 2.90
C ILE A 411 -18.02 -0.81 4.08
N TRP A 412 -18.17 -1.31 5.31
CA TRP A 412 -17.55 -0.70 6.49
C TRP A 412 -16.02 -0.67 6.37
N LEU A 413 -15.43 -1.77 5.86
CA LEU A 413 -14.00 -1.85 5.65
C LEU A 413 -13.52 -0.89 4.54
N PHE A 414 -14.31 -0.70 3.48
CA PHE A 414 -14.07 0.30 2.43
C PHE A 414 -14.03 1.71 3.01
N GLU A 415 -15.03 2.10 3.79
CA GLU A 415 -15.08 3.43 4.41
C GLU A 415 -13.93 3.62 5.38
N THR A 416 -13.63 2.60 6.18
CA THR A 416 -12.49 2.60 7.11
C THR A 416 -11.19 2.82 6.37
N HIS A 417 -10.98 2.13 5.25
CA HIS A 417 -9.77 2.28 4.44
C HIS A 417 -9.68 3.68 3.81
N ASN A 418 -10.79 4.24 3.33
CA ASN A 418 -10.82 5.61 2.81
C ASN A 418 -10.58 6.67 3.88
N ALA A 419 -11.09 6.48 5.10
CA ALA A 419 -10.79 7.35 6.23
C ALA A 419 -9.28 7.33 6.55
N VAL A 420 -8.63 6.17 6.45
CA VAL A 420 -7.17 6.05 6.57
C VAL A 420 -6.46 6.80 5.43
N ASN A 421 -6.91 6.66 4.18
CA ASN A 421 -6.32 7.37 3.03
C ASN A 421 -6.36 8.90 3.23
N VAL A 422 -7.51 9.43 3.65
CA VAL A 422 -7.68 10.87 3.93
C VAL A 422 -6.80 11.30 5.10
N ARG A 423 -6.72 10.52 6.18
CA ARG A 423 -5.84 10.84 7.32
C ARG A 423 -4.37 10.88 6.90
N LEU A 424 -3.89 9.87 6.18
CA LEU A 424 -2.50 9.81 5.72
C LEU A 424 -2.17 10.98 4.76
N MET A 425 -3.13 11.39 3.92
CA MET A 425 -2.99 12.59 3.09
C MET A 425 -2.85 13.86 3.94
N LYS A 426 -3.69 14.03 4.96
CA LYS A 426 -3.62 15.18 5.89
C LYS A 426 -2.30 15.22 6.64
N GLU A 427 -1.87 14.10 7.21
CA GLU A 427 -0.58 13.99 7.88
C GLU A 427 0.59 14.31 6.93
N GLN A 428 0.50 13.93 5.65
CA GLN A 428 1.50 14.30 4.63
C GLN A 428 1.47 15.79 4.31
N ALA A 429 0.28 16.38 4.15
CA ALA A 429 0.17 17.80 3.86
C ALA A 429 0.71 18.68 5.01
N GLU A 430 0.44 18.29 6.25
CA GLU A 430 0.99 18.93 7.44
C GLU A 430 2.53 18.89 7.46
N ARG A 431 3.13 17.75 7.09
CA ARG A 431 4.59 17.65 6.93
C ARG A 431 5.14 18.61 5.89
N ASP A 432 4.48 18.66 4.74
CA ASP A 432 4.89 19.47 3.61
C ASP A 432 4.58 20.96 3.85
N LYS A 433 4.03 21.31 5.02
CA LYS A 433 3.54 22.64 5.39
C LYS A 433 2.61 23.22 4.30
N ARG A 434 1.82 22.35 3.67
CA ARG A 434 0.85 22.73 2.64
C ARG A 434 -0.56 22.67 3.21
N PRO A 435 -1.46 23.57 2.78
CA PRO A 435 -2.88 23.43 3.08
C PRO A 435 -3.46 22.22 2.34
N THR A 436 -4.45 21.57 2.95
CA THR A 436 -5.29 20.55 2.32
C THR A 436 -6.53 21.19 1.69
N THR A 437 -6.99 20.62 0.58
CA THR A 437 -8.20 21.04 -0.11
C THR A 437 -9.22 19.89 -0.14
N HIS A 438 -10.50 20.20 -0.36
CA HIS A 438 -11.51 19.16 -0.58
C HIS A 438 -11.17 18.27 -1.79
N LEU A 439 -10.56 18.85 -2.84
CA LEU A 439 -10.10 18.10 -3.99
C LEU A 439 -8.99 17.10 -3.63
N ASP A 440 -8.10 17.44 -2.70
CA ASP A 440 -7.08 16.50 -2.20
C ASP A 440 -7.72 15.29 -1.53
N GLU A 441 -8.76 15.50 -0.71
CA GLU A 441 -9.50 14.42 -0.06
C GLU A 441 -10.18 13.50 -1.09
N MET A 442 -10.85 14.10 -2.09
CA MET A 442 -11.50 13.34 -3.17
C MET A 442 -10.51 12.51 -3.98
N ASN A 443 -9.30 13.03 -4.22
CA ASN A 443 -8.30 12.37 -5.07
C ASN A 443 -7.64 11.16 -4.39
N VAL A 444 -7.69 11.06 -3.06
CA VAL A 444 -7.12 9.92 -2.32
C VAL A 444 -8.15 8.86 -1.95
N GLN A 445 -9.43 9.10 -2.22
CA GLN A 445 -10.50 8.12 -2.04
C GLN A 445 -10.50 7.10 -3.18
N TRP A 446 -10.77 5.85 -2.81
CA TRP A 446 -10.93 4.72 -3.72
C TRP A 446 -12.37 4.19 -3.64
N PRO A 447 -13.02 3.78 -4.74
CA PRO A 447 -12.54 3.92 -6.11
C PRO A 447 -12.51 5.39 -6.52
N SER A 448 -11.63 5.74 -7.45
CA SER A 448 -11.68 7.08 -8.02
C SER A 448 -13.00 7.27 -8.77
N ARG A 449 -13.45 8.53 -8.88
CA ARG A 449 -14.65 8.86 -9.68
C ARG A 449 -14.52 8.50 -11.16
N ILE A 450 -13.29 8.33 -11.64
CA ILE A 450 -12.99 7.87 -13.01
C ILE A 450 -13.16 6.35 -13.10
N ASP A 451 -12.71 5.61 -12.09
CA ASP A 451 -12.78 4.15 -12.06
C ASP A 451 -14.21 3.64 -11.85
N CYS A 452 -15.00 4.37 -11.05
CA CYS A 452 -16.42 4.06 -10.86
C CYS A 452 -17.28 5.35 -10.82
N PRO A 453 -17.68 5.90 -11.97
CA PRO A 453 -18.52 7.11 -12.01
C PRO A 453 -19.88 6.93 -11.36
N LYS A 454 -20.45 5.71 -11.43
CA LYS A 454 -21.77 5.38 -10.85
C LYS A 454 -21.73 5.15 -9.33
N CYS A 455 -20.54 4.95 -8.76
CA CYS A 455 -20.42 4.72 -7.33
C CYS A 455 -20.65 6.02 -6.53
N TRP A 456 -20.42 7.18 -7.14
CA TRP A 456 -20.38 8.47 -6.44
C TRP A 456 -21.51 9.39 -6.90
N ASN A 457 -22.22 9.96 -5.95
CA ASN A 457 -23.18 11.03 -6.19
C ASN A 457 -22.46 12.40 -6.34
N PRO A 458 -23.15 13.40 -6.92
CA PRO A 458 -22.58 14.74 -7.10
C PRO A 458 -22.19 15.43 -5.78
N ASP A 459 -22.89 15.14 -4.69
CA ASP A 459 -22.63 15.67 -3.35
C ASP A 459 -21.47 14.97 -2.62
N GLY A 460 -20.92 13.90 -3.19
CA GLY A 460 -19.85 13.09 -2.60
C GLY A 460 -20.32 11.94 -1.72
N SER A 461 -21.63 11.76 -1.53
CA SER A 461 -22.17 10.48 -1.05
C SER A 461 -21.96 9.38 -2.11
N TRP A 462 -22.18 8.12 -1.73
CA TRP A 462 -22.01 6.97 -2.61
C TRP A 462 -23.20 6.02 -2.50
N ASP A 463 -23.47 5.30 -3.58
CA ASP A 463 -24.54 4.28 -3.63
C ASP A 463 -23.99 2.94 -3.13
N GLU A 464 -24.63 2.38 -2.11
CA GLU A 464 -24.13 1.16 -1.46
C GLU A 464 -24.17 -0.07 -2.35
N GLY A 465 -25.24 -0.26 -3.11
CA GLY A 465 -25.39 -1.41 -3.99
C GLY A 465 -24.36 -1.39 -5.12
N ILE A 466 -24.18 -0.23 -5.74
CA ILE A 466 -23.22 -0.02 -6.83
C ILE A 466 -21.79 -0.11 -6.31
N MET A 467 -21.50 0.46 -5.13
CA MET A 467 -20.18 0.36 -4.51
C MET A 467 -19.82 -1.10 -4.20
N TYR A 468 -20.74 -1.85 -3.59
CA TYR A 468 -20.52 -3.27 -3.33
C TYR A 468 -20.30 -4.06 -4.62
N LEU A 469 -21.09 -3.81 -5.67
CA LEU A 469 -20.91 -4.45 -6.98
C LEU A 469 -19.53 -4.17 -7.57
N PHE A 470 -19.04 -2.92 -7.43
CA PHE A 470 -17.71 -2.57 -7.86
C PHE A 470 -16.64 -3.31 -7.04
N MET A 471 -16.77 -3.35 -5.71
CA MET A 471 -15.85 -4.10 -4.84
C MET A 471 -15.83 -5.59 -5.18
N PHE A 472 -17.00 -6.20 -5.40
CA PHE A 472 -17.11 -7.58 -5.84
C PHE A 472 -16.36 -7.80 -7.16
N ASP A 473 -16.56 -6.93 -8.16
CA ASP A 473 -15.83 -7.01 -9.42
C ASP A 473 -14.32 -6.87 -9.25
N GLN A 474 -13.85 -6.05 -8.30
CA GLN A 474 -12.42 -5.86 -8.07
C GLN A 474 -11.77 -7.02 -7.28
N TYR A 475 -12.43 -7.54 -6.25
CA TYR A 475 -11.83 -8.45 -5.27
C TYR A 475 -12.20 -9.93 -5.45
N TRP A 476 -13.20 -10.26 -6.28
CA TRP A 476 -13.65 -11.63 -6.52
C TRP A 476 -13.30 -12.11 -7.95
N PRO A 477 -12.95 -13.40 -8.17
CA PRO A 477 -12.49 -13.85 -9.48
C PRO A 477 -13.65 -14.05 -10.48
N ASP A 478 -13.37 -13.82 -11.77
CA ASP A 478 -14.29 -14.11 -12.88
C ASP A 478 -14.10 -15.55 -13.39
N ASP A 479 -14.24 -16.55 -12.52
CA ASP A 479 -13.98 -17.95 -12.88
C ASP A 479 -15.21 -18.71 -13.37
N GLY A 480 -16.36 -18.03 -13.47
CA GLY A 480 -17.64 -18.60 -13.92
C GLY A 480 -18.24 -19.66 -12.99
N LYS A 481 -17.53 -20.04 -11.92
CA LYS A 481 -17.94 -20.99 -10.87
C LYS A 481 -18.38 -20.28 -9.60
N THR A 482 -17.93 -19.04 -9.40
CA THR A 482 -18.16 -18.26 -8.20
C THR A 482 -19.01 -17.03 -8.55
N SER A 483 -20.26 -17.02 -8.05
CA SER A 483 -21.30 -15.99 -8.16
C SER A 483 -21.78 -15.55 -9.56
N GLN A 484 -22.73 -16.33 -10.08
CA GLN A 484 -23.80 -15.80 -10.94
C GLN A 484 -25.01 -15.29 -10.12
N VAL A 485 -25.09 -15.61 -8.83
CA VAL A 485 -26.27 -15.36 -7.97
C VAL A 485 -26.25 -13.95 -7.39
N THR A 486 -25.15 -13.51 -6.78
CA THR A 486 -24.98 -12.14 -6.26
C THR A 486 -25.10 -11.09 -7.36
N ARG A 487 -24.52 -11.34 -8.56
CA ARG A 487 -24.71 -10.50 -9.75
C ARG A 487 -26.19 -10.36 -10.14
N ARG A 488 -27.00 -11.42 -10.06
CA ARG A 488 -28.44 -11.37 -10.42
C ARG A 488 -29.29 -10.69 -9.35
N ALA A 489 -29.11 -11.04 -8.07
CA ALA A 489 -29.88 -10.48 -6.97
C ALA A 489 -29.67 -8.97 -6.81
N LEU A 490 -28.43 -8.50 -6.95
CA LEU A 490 -28.10 -7.07 -6.93
C LEU A 490 -28.61 -6.33 -8.16
N PHE A 491 -28.52 -6.91 -9.35
CA PHE A 491 -29.08 -6.27 -10.55
C PHE A 491 -30.60 -6.08 -10.41
N GLN A 492 -31.29 -7.05 -9.79
CA GLN A 492 -32.73 -6.98 -9.55
C GLN A 492 -33.08 -5.93 -8.48
N SER A 493 -32.33 -5.86 -7.37
CA SER A 493 -32.63 -4.92 -6.27
C SER A 493 -32.36 -3.45 -6.64
N THR A 494 -31.35 -3.20 -7.49
CA THR A 494 -31.03 -1.83 -7.93
C THR A 494 -32.04 -1.27 -8.94
N ILE A 495 -32.91 -2.12 -9.51
CA ILE A 495 -34.00 -1.71 -10.40
C ILE A 495 -35.29 -1.39 -9.62
N ASN A 496 -35.45 -1.91 -8.40
CA ASN A 496 -36.72 -1.88 -7.66
C ASN A 496 -36.85 -0.75 -6.60
N ALA A 497 -35.98 0.27 -6.61
CA ALA A 497 -36.12 1.46 -5.75
C ALA A 497 -36.66 2.64 -6.59
N GLU A 498 -37.99 2.79 -6.65
CA GLU A 498 -38.77 3.73 -7.50
C GLU A 498 -38.97 5.13 -6.86
N PRO A 499 -39.56 6.10 -7.61
CA PRO A 499 -40.96 6.39 -7.29
C PRO A 499 -41.90 6.59 -8.51
N ASP A 500 -43.18 6.31 -8.24
CA ASP A 500 -44.38 6.61 -9.03
C ASP A 500 -44.26 7.85 -9.94
N ASP A 501 -44.42 7.61 -11.25
CA ASP A 501 -45.18 8.42 -12.20
C ASP A 501 -44.82 7.96 -13.61
N LEU A 502 -45.62 7.06 -14.18
CA LEU A 502 -45.99 7.08 -15.60
C LEU A 502 -47.07 6.03 -15.84
N GLU A 503 -48.24 6.55 -16.16
CA GLU A 503 -49.41 5.84 -16.60
C GLU A 503 -49.10 4.78 -17.67
N SER A 504 -49.85 3.70 -17.55
CA SER A 504 -50.18 2.68 -18.56
C SER A 504 -49.58 2.85 -19.95
N GLU A 505 -48.89 1.81 -20.43
CA GLU A 505 -49.11 1.19 -21.74
C GLU A 505 -48.26 -0.11 -21.77
N GLY A 506 -48.81 -1.30 -21.99
CA GLY A 506 -49.71 -1.60 -23.10
C GLY A 506 -48.89 -2.02 -24.31
N SER A 507 -48.65 -3.32 -24.44
CA SER A 507 -48.41 -4.03 -25.71
C SER A 507 -47.13 -3.74 -26.52
N PHE A 508 -46.52 -4.85 -26.94
CA PHE A 508 -45.30 -5.04 -27.72
C PHE A 508 -45.41 -4.57 -29.20
N MET A 509 -45.98 -3.40 -29.51
CA MET A 509 -46.16 -2.91 -30.89
C MET A 509 -45.83 -1.40 -31.12
N GLY A 510 -44.93 -0.80 -30.34
CA GLY A 510 -44.63 0.64 -30.43
C GLY A 510 -43.37 1.07 -31.20
N THR A 511 -42.39 0.20 -31.43
CA THR A 511 -41.07 0.59 -31.97
C THR A 511 -40.97 0.65 -33.50
N ALA A 512 -41.97 0.15 -34.23
CA ALA A 512 -42.00 0.19 -35.70
C ALA A 512 -42.53 1.52 -36.28
N LEU A 513 -43.35 2.28 -35.54
CA LEU A 513 -43.99 3.50 -36.05
C LEU A 513 -43.10 4.76 -35.98
N LYS A 514 -42.09 4.79 -35.10
CA LYS A 514 -41.20 5.97 -34.94
C LYS A 514 -40.18 6.16 -36.07
N PHE A 515 -40.00 5.17 -36.95
CA PHE A 515 -39.09 5.24 -38.09
C PHE A 515 -39.77 5.49 -39.44
N ILE A 516 -41.10 5.46 -39.50
CA ILE A 516 -41.88 5.69 -40.73
C ILE A 516 -41.64 7.10 -41.32
N PRO A 517 -41.61 8.20 -40.54
CA PRO A 517 -41.37 9.53 -41.09
C PRO A 517 -39.97 9.66 -41.70
N VAL A 518 -38.96 9.03 -41.07
CA VAL A 518 -37.55 9.07 -41.52
C VAL A 518 -37.38 8.28 -42.82
N LEU A 519 -38.04 7.14 -42.96
CA LEU A 519 -38.02 6.33 -44.18
C LEU A 519 -38.73 7.02 -45.35
N ILE A 520 -39.81 7.78 -45.09
CA ILE A 520 -40.49 8.57 -46.12
C ILE A 520 -39.61 9.74 -46.60
N VAL A 521 -38.89 10.41 -45.69
CA VAL A 521 -37.95 11.49 -46.04
C VAL A 521 -36.77 10.95 -46.84
N LEU A 522 -36.18 9.82 -46.43
CA LEU A 522 -35.09 9.19 -47.19
C LEU A 522 -35.55 8.67 -48.55
N GLY A 523 -36.76 8.11 -48.64
CA GLY A 523 -37.37 7.66 -49.89
C GLY A 523 -37.66 8.81 -50.86
N THR A 524 -38.14 9.95 -50.36
CA THR A 524 -38.36 11.15 -51.20
C THR A 524 -37.05 11.75 -51.68
N ILE A 525 -36.02 11.85 -50.82
CA ILE A 525 -34.68 12.30 -51.23
C ILE A 525 -34.11 11.37 -52.31
N ALA A 526 -34.20 10.05 -52.14
CA ALA A 526 -33.74 9.09 -53.13
C ALA A 526 -34.53 9.17 -54.45
N TYR A 527 -35.84 9.41 -54.40
CA TYR A 527 -36.69 9.63 -55.59
C TYR A 527 -36.28 10.88 -56.36
N PHE A 528 -36.04 12.01 -55.68
CA PHE A 528 -35.58 13.24 -56.32
C PHE A 528 -34.16 13.12 -56.89
N TYR A 529 -33.27 12.40 -56.21
CA TYR A 529 -31.92 12.12 -56.70
C TYR A 529 -31.95 11.24 -57.96
N LYS A 530 -32.81 10.22 -57.99
CA LYS A 530 -32.99 9.34 -59.16
C LYS A 530 -33.62 10.11 -60.34
N LYS A 531 -34.68 10.90 -60.09
CA LYS A 531 -35.32 11.73 -61.12
C LYS A 531 -34.38 12.79 -61.71
N ARG A 532 -33.49 13.38 -60.91
CA ARG A 532 -32.46 14.33 -61.36
C ARG A 532 -31.34 13.63 -62.16
N SER A 533 -30.97 12.40 -61.79
CA SER A 533 -30.02 11.57 -62.54
C SER A 533 -30.58 11.12 -63.89
N ASP A 534 -31.87 10.77 -63.96
CA ASP A 534 -32.52 10.36 -65.21
C ASP A 534 -32.74 11.55 -66.18
N LEU A 535 -32.93 12.77 -65.65
CA LEU A 535 -32.92 14.01 -66.43
C LEU A 535 -31.52 14.35 -66.99
N TRP A 536 -30.44 13.91 -66.34
CA TRP A 536 -29.07 14.08 -66.84
C TRP A 536 -28.68 13.04 -67.90
N LYS A 537 -29.34 11.86 -67.91
CA LYS A 537 -29.06 10.78 -68.88
C LYS A 537 -29.87 10.88 -70.17
N THR A 538 -30.94 11.67 -70.20
CA THR A 538 -31.73 11.93 -71.40
C THR A 538 -31.33 13.28 -71.99
N GLY A 539 -30.23 13.31 -72.75
CA GLY A 539 -29.64 14.52 -73.34
C GLY A 539 -30.60 15.35 -74.21
N ARG A 540 -31.44 16.17 -73.58
CA ARG A 540 -32.19 17.28 -74.19
C ARG A 540 -31.77 18.60 -73.56
N HIS A 541 -30.62 19.11 -74.00
CA HIS A 541 -30.40 20.54 -74.06
C HIS A 541 -30.69 21.04 -75.48
N LYS A 542 -31.77 21.80 -75.66
CA LYS A 542 -31.95 22.80 -76.73
C LYS A 542 -32.80 23.92 -76.12
N LYS A 543 -32.19 25.04 -75.72
CA LYS A 543 -31.92 26.28 -76.49
C LYS A 543 -33.17 27.10 -76.81
N ARG A 544 -33.26 28.30 -76.23
CA ARG A 544 -33.43 29.65 -76.85
C ARG A 544 -33.79 30.64 -75.73
N ASP A 545 -32.94 31.63 -75.48
CA ASP A 545 -32.88 32.95 -76.14
C ASP A 545 -34.13 33.79 -75.82
N TYR A 546 -33.99 34.66 -74.81
CA TYR A 546 -34.33 36.10 -74.71
C TYR A 546 -34.57 36.51 -73.26
#